data_AF-A0A938LYA9-F1
#
_entry.id   AF-A0A938LYA9-F1
#
_cell.length_a   1.000
_cell.length_b   1.000
_cell.length_c   1.000
_cell.angle_alpha   90.00
_cell.angle_beta   90.00
_cell.angle_gamma   90.00
#
_symmetry.space_group_name_H-M   'P 1'
#
loop_
_entity.id
_entity.type
_entity.pdbx_description
1 polymer ?
#
loop_
_entity_poly.entity_id
_entity_poly.type
_entity_poly.pdbx_seq_one_letter_code
_entity_poly.pdbx_strand_id
1 'polypeptide(L)'
;YHGGFAEVAVPVCRRGVLEFDANVAIEGAGNADGIGLTLDLYNISTFWHDYCRDWRRYFPEPVAKRMPGFTVEPVGHKSIGKVEKGQWAHYKVYFDTDKDRVEYYIGNLPDPCYVEGEAPVLGRSEYQGGCLRIGSFGLMKGPVVYALDNLVLRGLDQAEEPGPAQRRLALLFQGVSFPQYNLKPALLAAGLKETDLRVYMLDFWRAAPYPENMFKLDQLPGSDSLAGAKAIILVDMPAGPNQILPDFLLRDFAQQVHDGAHLVVLGGLFTLGKGRFQNTVMEKILPVTLDGKWEVRVQKEPLPVVAASAKMAGIVDWSARPAVYGLHQVEVKPEAEVLLKAGDRPLLVRQRLGRGLVTVFLGTTCGEIRSGPPALWQWQEWPRLASFLALSDGAP
;
A
#
# COMPACT_ATOMS: atom_id res chain seq x y z
N TYR A 1 -24.12 28.01 -16.94
CA TYR A 1 -24.66 27.40 -15.71
C TYR A 1 -25.90 26.62 -16.12
N HIS A 2 -25.78 25.30 -16.23
CA HIS A 2 -26.86 24.41 -16.64
C HIS A 2 -27.05 23.33 -15.57
N GLY A 3 -28.30 23.01 -15.20
CA GLY A 3 -28.60 21.94 -14.25
C GLY A 3 -28.03 22.08 -12.83
N GLY A 4 -27.55 23.27 -12.42
CA GLY A 4 -26.90 23.47 -11.11
C GLY A 4 -25.36 23.43 -11.15
N PHE A 5 -24.76 23.31 -12.34
CA PHE A 5 -23.32 23.28 -12.55
C PHE A 5 -22.83 24.46 -13.40
N ALA A 6 -21.68 25.00 -13.03
CA ALA A 6 -20.76 25.66 -13.95
C ALA A 6 -19.98 24.56 -14.71
N GLU A 7 -19.75 24.79 -16.00
CA GLU A 7 -19.09 23.84 -16.90
C GLU A 7 -17.92 24.55 -17.56
N VAL A 8 -16.74 23.93 -17.50
CA VAL A 8 -15.48 24.47 -18.01
C VAL A 8 -14.91 23.48 -19.01
N ALA A 9 -14.69 23.92 -20.25
CA ALA A 9 -14.03 23.10 -21.26
C ALA A 9 -12.56 22.84 -20.84
N VAL A 10 -12.13 21.59 -20.89
CA VAL A 10 -10.80 21.14 -20.49
C VAL A 10 -10.22 20.16 -21.51
N PRO A 11 -8.88 20.00 -21.63
CA PRO A 11 -8.32 18.94 -22.45
C PRO A 11 -8.68 17.55 -21.91
N VAL A 12 -8.74 16.56 -22.80
CA VAL A 12 -8.76 15.13 -22.42
C VAL A 12 -7.32 14.65 -22.32
N CYS A 13 -6.90 14.18 -21.15
CA CYS A 13 -5.60 13.57 -20.93
C CYS A 13 -5.75 12.15 -20.37
N ARG A 14 -4.90 11.22 -20.82
CA ARG A 14 -4.90 9.81 -20.37
C ARG A 14 -4.31 9.64 -18.97
N ARG A 15 -3.33 10.47 -18.65
CA ARG A 15 -2.65 10.54 -17.36
C ARG A 15 -2.59 12.01 -17.00
N GLY A 16 -2.90 12.35 -15.75
CA GLY A 16 -3.06 13.75 -15.37
C GLY A 16 -3.27 13.97 -13.90
N VAL A 17 -3.28 15.25 -13.53
CA VAL A 17 -3.49 15.72 -12.16
C VAL A 17 -4.45 16.90 -12.20
N LEU A 18 -5.54 16.79 -11.45
CA LEU A 18 -6.41 17.92 -11.10
C LEU A 18 -6.01 18.43 -9.70
N GLU A 19 -5.54 19.65 -9.62
CA GLU A 19 -5.23 20.37 -8.38
C GLU A 19 -6.22 21.52 -8.19
N PHE A 20 -6.62 21.78 -6.95
CA PHE A 20 -7.45 22.92 -6.58
C PHE A 20 -7.37 23.18 -5.08
N ASP A 21 -7.53 24.44 -4.69
CA ASP A 21 -7.81 24.81 -3.31
C ASP A 21 -9.32 24.99 -3.13
N ALA A 22 -9.89 24.47 -2.05
CA ALA A 22 -11.31 24.67 -1.73
C ALA A 22 -11.52 25.14 -0.30
N ASN A 23 -12.54 25.99 -0.12
CA ASN A 23 -13.09 26.33 1.19
C ASN A 23 -14.59 26.02 1.20
N VAL A 24 -14.98 25.03 2.01
CA VAL A 24 -16.32 24.44 1.99
C VAL A 24 -17.38 25.22 2.80
N ALA A 25 -17.03 26.36 3.41
CA ALA A 25 -17.99 27.21 4.14
C ALA A 25 -17.43 28.61 4.45
N ILE A 26 -16.93 29.35 3.44
CA ILE A 26 -16.12 30.56 3.67
C ILE A 26 -16.87 31.70 4.41
N GLU A 27 -18.18 31.81 4.23
CA GLU A 27 -19.04 32.80 4.91
C GLU A 27 -19.81 32.22 6.12
N GLY A 28 -19.17 31.36 6.91
CA GLY A 28 -19.70 30.97 8.23
C GLY A 28 -20.98 30.13 8.20
N ALA A 29 -21.05 29.14 7.30
CA ALA A 29 -22.22 28.28 7.14
C ALA A 29 -22.42 27.27 8.30
N GLY A 30 -22.87 27.78 9.45
CA GLY A 30 -23.06 27.00 10.68
C GLY A 30 -24.06 25.84 10.58
N ASN A 31 -25.00 25.88 9.63
CA ASN A 31 -26.12 24.94 9.49
C ASN A 31 -26.18 24.22 8.13
N ALA A 32 -25.06 24.04 7.43
CA ALA A 32 -24.97 23.42 6.10
C ALA A 32 -25.29 21.90 6.04
N ASP A 33 -26.35 21.42 6.69
CA ASP A 33 -26.76 20.00 6.73
C ASP A 33 -27.08 19.45 5.32
N GLY A 34 -26.09 18.94 4.59
CA GLY A 34 -26.29 18.50 3.22
C GLY A 34 -25.11 17.81 2.52
N ILE A 35 -25.27 17.69 1.20
CA ILE A 35 -24.24 17.33 0.24
C ILE A 35 -23.94 18.62 -0.57
N GLY A 36 -22.66 18.93 -0.76
CA GLY A 36 -22.23 20.28 -1.14
C GLY A 36 -21.41 20.36 -2.42
N LEU A 37 -20.37 21.20 -2.38
CA LEU A 37 -19.43 21.45 -3.47
C LEU A 37 -19.02 20.13 -4.13
N THR A 38 -19.27 20.02 -5.43
CA THR A 38 -19.04 18.84 -6.27
C THR A 38 -18.17 19.23 -7.46
N LEU A 39 -17.12 18.46 -7.71
CA LEU A 39 -16.25 18.56 -8.87
C LEU A 39 -16.28 17.24 -9.65
N ASP A 40 -16.70 17.30 -10.91
CA ASP A 40 -16.71 16.17 -11.84
C ASP A 40 -15.69 16.39 -12.95
N LEU A 41 -14.65 15.55 -13.00
CA LEU A 41 -13.72 15.46 -14.13
C LEU A 41 -13.85 14.09 -14.78
N TYR A 42 -14.29 14.03 -16.03
CA TYR A 42 -14.54 12.78 -16.76
C TYR A 42 -15.58 11.91 -16.01
N ASN A 43 -15.18 10.78 -15.41
CA ASN A 43 -16.03 9.98 -14.50
C ASN A 43 -15.63 10.10 -13.01
N ILE A 44 -14.65 10.95 -12.70
CA ILE A 44 -14.14 11.20 -11.35
C ILE A 44 -15.00 12.30 -10.73
N SER A 45 -16.02 11.88 -9.98
CA SER A 45 -16.89 12.75 -9.21
C SER A 45 -16.44 12.78 -7.76
N THR A 46 -16.08 13.96 -7.26
CA THR A 46 -15.77 14.18 -5.83
C THR A 46 -16.63 15.29 -5.24
N PHE A 47 -16.94 15.19 -3.96
CA PHE A 47 -17.87 16.11 -3.31
C PHE A 47 -17.62 16.29 -1.80
N TRP A 48 -18.00 17.44 -1.26
CA TRP A 48 -18.10 17.68 0.18
C TRP A 48 -19.37 17.04 0.77
N HIS A 49 -19.24 16.23 1.82
CA HIS A 49 -20.37 15.68 2.56
C HIS A 49 -20.43 16.24 3.98
N ASP A 50 -21.34 17.18 4.23
CA ASP A 50 -21.34 17.97 5.45
C ASP A 50 -21.70 17.16 6.70
N TYR A 51 -22.75 16.35 6.64
CA TYR A 51 -23.17 15.44 7.70
C TYR A 51 -22.03 14.51 8.19
N CYS A 52 -21.19 14.05 7.26
CA CYS A 52 -20.05 13.19 7.58
C CYS A 52 -18.75 13.97 7.83
N ARG A 53 -18.74 15.28 7.56
CA ARG A 53 -17.60 16.19 7.64
C ARG A 53 -16.36 15.67 6.90
N ASP A 54 -16.56 15.10 5.71
CA ASP A 54 -15.50 14.54 4.87
C ASP A 54 -15.66 14.88 3.38
N TRP A 55 -14.53 14.95 2.68
CA TRP A 55 -14.49 14.94 1.22
C TRP A 55 -14.68 13.50 0.74
N ARG A 56 -15.43 13.30 -0.34
CA ARG A 56 -15.82 11.97 -0.82
C ARG A 56 -15.64 11.80 -2.31
N ARG A 57 -15.32 10.57 -2.70
CA ARG A 57 -15.43 10.06 -4.06
C ARG A 57 -16.81 9.42 -4.22
N TYR A 58 -17.61 9.91 -5.18
CA TYR A 58 -18.87 9.30 -5.64
C TYR A 58 -18.59 8.33 -6.78
N PHE A 59 -19.19 7.14 -6.78
CA PHE A 59 -19.09 6.21 -7.90
C PHE A 59 -20.42 5.45 -8.14
N PRO A 60 -20.84 5.25 -9.40
CA PRO A 60 -22.00 4.41 -9.68
C PRO A 60 -21.66 2.95 -9.35
N GLU A 61 -22.46 2.31 -8.49
CA GLU A 61 -22.34 0.88 -8.24
C GLU A 61 -22.98 0.07 -9.39
N PRO A 62 -22.59 -1.20 -9.59
CA PRO A 62 -23.22 -2.06 -10.59
C PRO A 62 -24.73 -2.20 -10.35
N VAL A 63 -25.53 -2.21 -11.42
CA VAL A 63 -27.00 -2.34 -11.35
C VAL A 63 -27.46 -3.56 -10.53
N ALA A 64 -26.65 -4.61 -10.42
CA ALA A 64 -26.89 -5.77 -9.56
C ALA A 64 -27.01 -5.45 -8.04
N LYS A 65 -26.51 -4.29 -7.58
CA LYS A 65 -26.68 -3.80 -6.20
C LYS A 65 -27.90 -2.91 -5.99
N ARG A 66 -28.72 -2.68 -7.03
CA ARG A 66 -29.95 -1.90 -6.97
C ARG A 66 -30.90 -2.51 -5.93
N MET A 67 -31.36 -1.70 -4.98
CA MET A 67 -32.38 -2.13 -4.01
C MET A 67 -33.68 -2.50 -4.74
N PRO A 68 -34.33 -3.64 -4.41
CA PRO A 68 -35.60 -4.01 -5.01
C PRO A 68 -36.64 -2.89 -4.92
N GLY A 69 -37.29 -2.57 -6.05
CA GLY A 69 -38.30 -1.50 -6.14
C GLY A 69 -37.76 -0.11 -6.49
N PHE A 70 -36.45 0.12 -6.48
CA PHE A 70 -35.85 1.39 -6.91
C PHE A 70 -35.35 1.31 -8.35
N THR A 71 -35.64 2.30 -9.19
CA THR A 71 -35.18 2.36 -10.59
C THR A 71 -33.85 3.10 -10.77
N VAL A 72 -33.39 3.82 -9.75
CA VAL A 72 -32.13 4.57 -9.74
C VAL A 72 -30.94 3.60 -9.74
N GLU A 73 -29.80 4.02 -10.29
CA GLU A 73 -28.55 3.28 -10.08
C GLU A 73 -28.18 3.29 -8.59
N PRO A 74 -27.68 2.17 -8.04
CA PRO A 74 -27.10 2.18 -6.69
C PRO A 74 -25.86 3.09 -6.70
N VAL A 75 -25.72 3.92 -5.66
CA VAL A 75 -24.66 4.93 -5.59
C VAL A 75 -23.71 4.60 -4.44
N GLY A 76 -22.45 4.40 -4.78
CA GLY A 76 -21.37 4.21 -3.82
C GLY A 76 -20.70 5.53 -3.50
N HIS A 77 -20.21 5.67 -2.28
CA HIS A 77 -19.29 6.76 -1.93
C HIS A 77 -18.20 6.28 -0.98
N LYS A 78 -17.00 6.82 -1.14
CA LYS A 78 -15.86 6.57 -0.25
C LYS A 78 -15.41 7.89 0.38
N SER A 79 -15.21 7.88 1.69
CA SER A 79 -14.51 8.95 2.40
C SER A 79 -13.06 9.01 1.95
N ILE A 80 -12.63 10.16 1.42
CA ILE A 80 -11.23 10.45 1.09
C ILE A 80 -10.52 10.96 2.34
N GLY A 81 -11.12 11.90 3.05
CA GLY A 81 -10.56 12.45 4.29
C GLY A 81 -11.42 13.54 4.91
N LYS A 82 -11.13 13.88 6.17
CA LYS A 82 -11.81 14.97 6.89
C LYS A 82 -11.41 16.33 6.32
N VAL A 83 -12.33 17.30 6.39
CA VAL A 83 -12.09 18.70 6.02
C VAL A 83 -12.66 19.59 7.11
N GLU A 84 -11.96 20.70 7.40
CA GLU A 84 -12.44 21.71 8.33
C GLU A 84 -13.24 22.79 7.58
N LYS A 85 -14.45 23.08 8.08
CA LYS A 85 -15.33 24.11 7.49
C LYS A 85 -14.70 25.50 7.65
N GLY A 86 -14.86 26.35 6.64
CA GLY A 86 -14.40 27.74 6.68
C GLY A 86 -12.88 27.90 6.49
N GLN A 87 -12.12 26.81 6.39
CA GLN A 87 -10.70 26.83 6.08
C GLN A 87 -10.45 26.46 4.63
N TRP A 88 -9.35 26.97 4.09
CA TRP A 88 -8.82 26.55 2.80
C TRP A 88 -8.02 25.25 2.96
N ALA A 89 -8.31 24.27 2.11
CA ALA A 89 -7.52 23.06 1.98
C ALA A 89 -7.12 22.85 0.52
N HIS A 90 -5.90 22.38 0.30
CA HIS A 90 -5.41 21.97 -1.00
C HIS A 90 -5.87 20.54 -1.32
N TYR A 91 -6.23 20.28 -2.56
CA TYR A 91 -6.64 18.97 -3.06
C TYR A 91 -5.89 18.65 -4.34
N LYS A 92 -5.48 17.38 -4.45
CA LYS A 92 -4.85 16.85 -5.66
C LYS A 92 -5.46 15.49 -5.99
N VAL A 93 -5.92 15.33 -7.23
CA VAL A 93 -6.46 14.09 -7.78
C VAL A 93 -5.59 13.68 -8.96
N TYR A 94 -4.69 12.72 -8.74
CA TYR A 94 -3.91 12.08 -9.80
C TYR A 94 -4.75 10.96 -10.42
N PHE A 95 -4.70 10.82 -11.74
CA PHE A 95 -5.37 9.75 -12.45
C PHE A 95 -4.54 9.18 -13.60
N ASP A 96 -4.70 7.89 -13.85
CA ASP A 96 -3.93 7.12 -14.82
C ASP A 96 -4.84 6.08 -15.49
N THR A 97 -5.25 6.36 -16.74
CA THR A 97 -6.12 5.48 -17.55
C THR A 97 -5.37 4.28 -18.13
N ASP A 98 -4.04 4.25 -18.07
CA ASP A 98 -3.23 3.11 -18.53
C ASP A 98 -3.03 2.09 -17.38
N LYS A 99 -3.17 2.54 -16.12
CA LYS A 99 -3.14 1.70 -14.90
C LYS A 99 -4.51 1.53 -14.22
N ASP A 100 -5.59 2.08 -14.79
CA ASP A 100 -6.93 2.21 -14.20
C ASP A 100 -6.87 2.65 -12.71
N ARG A 101 -6.16 3.75 -12.44
CA ARG A 101 -5.88 4.22 -11.07
C ARG A 101 -6.28 5.68 -10.86
N VAL A 102 -6.89 5.98 -9.72
CA VAL A 102 -7.09 7.34 -9.20
C VAL A 102 -6.57 7.44 -7.78
N GLU A 103 -5.83 8.50 -7.48
CA GLU A 103 -5.20 8.77 -6.18
C GLU A 103 -5.64 10.14 -5.68
N TYR A 104 -6.21 10.17 -4.47
CA TYR A 104 -6.81 11.37 -3.87
C TYR A 104 -5.97 11.84 -2.68
N TYR A 105 -5.50 13.08 -2.75
CA TYR A 105 -4.68 13.72 -1.74
C TYR A 105 -5.39 14.94 -1.16
N ILE A 106 -5.20 15.17 0.14
CA ILE A 106 -5.59 16.40 0.84
C ILE A 106 -4.31 17.00 1.45
N GLY A 107 -4.05 18.28 1.17
CA GLY A 107 -2.79 18.94 1.51
C GLY A 107 -1.60 18.39 0.73
N ASN A 108 -0.40 18.65 1.27
CA ASN A 108 0.88 18.25 0.67
C ASN A 108 1.38 16.89 1.19
N LEU A 109 0.46 15.93 1.35
CA LEU A 109 0.83 14.58 1.83
C LEU A 109 1.67 13.83 0.78
N PRO A 110 2.70 13.08 1.20
CA PRO A 110 3.56 12.34 0.27
C PRO A 110 2.86 11.11 -0.33
N ASP A 111 1.85 10.59 0.36
CA ASP A 111 1.01 9.47 -0.06
C ASP A 111 -0.47 9.89 -0.04
N PRO A 112 -1.32 9.29 -0.88
CA PRO A 112 -2.73 9.65 -1.00
C PRO A 112 -3.55 9.20 0.20
N CYS A 113 -4.56 10.00 0.56
CA CYS A 113 -5.55 9.64 1.56
C CYS A 113 -6.43 8.45 1.11
N TYR A 114 -6.62 8.29 -0.20
CA TYR A 114 -7.32 7.16 -0.79
C TYR A 114 -6.79 6.83 -2.19
N VAL A 115 -6.71 5.53 -2.51
CA VAL A 115 -6.43 5.02 -3.86
C VAL A 115 -7.60 4.16 -4.33
N GLU A 116 -8.11 4.49 -5.51
CA GLU A 116 -9.12 3.74 -6.24
C GLU A 116 -8.40 3.04 -7.40
N GLY A 117 -8.14 1.74 -7.24
CA GLY A 117 -7.62 0.90 -8.32
C GLY A 117 -8.75 0.26 -9.11
N GLU A 118 -8.47 -0.10 -10.36
CA GLU A 118 -9.43 -0.66 -11.32
C GLU A 118 -10.57 0.33 -11.63
N ALA A 119 -10.23 1.63 -11.60
CA ALA A 119 -11.09 2.78 -11.88
C ALA A 119 -10.98 3.21 -13.36
N PRO A 120 -12.03 3.02 -14.18
CA PRO A 120 -11.96 3.24 -15.63
C PRO A 120 -12.13 4.72 -15.99
N VAL A 121 -11.11 5.56 -15.78
CA VAL A 121 -11.21 7.03 -15.79
C VAL A 121 -11.77 7.65 -17.08
N LEU A 122 -11.50 7.03 -18.23
CA LEU A 122 -12.06 7.39 -19.55
C LEU A 122 -12.80 6.21 -20.22
N GLY A 123 -13.12 5.16 -19.45
CA GLY A 123 -13.42 3.83 -20.00
C GLY A 123 -14.87 3.54 -20.41
N ARG A 124 -15.76 4.54 -20.46
CA ARG A 124 -17.14 4.37 -21.00
C ARG A 124 -17.48 5.48 -21.97
N SER A 125 -18.14 5.14 -23.07
CA SER A 125 -18.63 6.07 -24.12
C SER A 125 -19.60 7.13 -23.60
N GLU A 126 -20.22 6.90 -22.45
CA GLU A 126 -21.12 7.83 -21.75
C GLU A 126 -20.38 9.01 -21.09
N TYR A 127 -19.11 8.80 -20.68
CA TYR A 127 -18.28 9.87 -20.11
C TYR A 127 -17.63 10.65 -21.24
N GLN A 128 -18.38 11.60 -21.79
CA GLN A 128 -17.87 12.60 -22.71
C GLN A 128 -16.83 13.47 -21.97
N GLY A 129 -15.55 13.09 -22.10
CA GLY A 129 -14.44 13.87 -21.61
C GLY A 129 -14.39 15.23 -22.29
N GLY A 130 -13.66 16.17 -21.68
CA GLY A 130 -13.48 17.52 -22.20
C GLY A 130 -14.27 18.60 -21.47
N CYS A 131 -14.99 18.24 -20.39
CA CYS A 131 -15.63 19.16 -19.48
C CYS A 131 -15.25 18.84 -18.02
N LEU A 132 -14.97 19.87 -17.24
CA LEU A 132 -14.95 19.87 -15.78
C LEU A 132 -16.25 20.55 -15.31
N ARG A 133 -17.04 19.85 -14.49
CA ARG A 133 -18.26 20.42 -13.89
C ARG A 133 -18.01 20.78 -12.44
N ILE A 134 -18.47 21.96 -12.05
CA ILE A 134 -18.36 22.50 -10.68
C ILE A 134 -19.77 22.92 -10.25
N GLY A 135 -20.29 22.37 -9.16
CA GLY A 135 -21.64 22.68 -8.71
C GLY A 135 -21.88 22.36 -7.24
N SER A 136 -23.13 22.47 -6.82
CA SER A 136 -23.60 21.97 -5.52
C SER A 136 -24.66 20.92 -5.76
N PHE A 137 -24.40 19.67 -5.37
CA PHE A 137 -25.35 18.57 -5.51
C PHE A 137 -25.97 18.23 -4.17
N GLY A 138 -27.29 18.40 -4.02
CA GLY A 138 -28.03 17.95 -2.84
C GLY A 138 -28.92 19.03 -2.20
N LEU A 139 -29.50 18.68 -1.06
CA LEU A 139 -30.30 19.59 -0.22
C LEU A 139 -29.37 20.33 0.75
N MET A 140 -29.60 21.63 0.93
CA MET A 140 -28.89 22.50 1.87
C MET A 140 -29.87 23.29 2.72
N LYS A 141 -29.60 23.42 4.02
CA LYS A 141 -30.39 24.24 4.94
C LYS A 141 -29.83 25.66 5.02
N GLY A 142 -30.26 26.51 4.09
CA GLY A 142 -29.85 27.91 4.02
C GLY A 142 -28.71 28.17 3.03
N PRO A 143 -28.25 29.43 2.91
CA PRO A 143 -27.17 29.79 2.01
C PRO A 143 -25.83 29.22 2.48
N VAL A 144 -25.06 28.69 1.55
CA VAL A 144 -23.68 28.24 1.76
C VAL A 144 -22.84 28.79 0.63
N VAL A 145 -21.73 29.46 0.98
CA VAL A 145 -20.77 29.94 -0.01
C VAL A 145 -19.56 29.01 0.00
N TYR A 146 -19.32 28.40 -1.16
CA TYR A 146 -18.12 27.64 -1.46
C TYR A 146 -17.15 28.52 -2.25
N ALA A 147 -15.87 28.47 -1.90
CA ALA A 147 -14.82 29.08 -2.70
C ALA A 147 -13.91 27.99 -3.28
N LEU A 148 -13.48 28.20 -4.52
CA LEU A 148 -12.48 27.42 -5.23
C LEU A 148 -11.43 28.40 -5.77
N ASP A 149 -10.16 28.03 -5.66
CA ASP A 149 -9.04 28.79 -6.21
C ASP A 149 -7.95 27.82 -6.72
N ASN A 150 -6.95 28.34 -7.45
CA ASN A 150 -5.80 27.58 -7.97
C ASN A 150 -6.17 26.29 -8.71
N LEU A 151 -7.33 26.30 -9.39
CA LEU A 151 -7.86 25.17 -10.15
C LEU A 151 -7.01 24.92 -11.41
N VAL A 152 -6.27 23.82 -11.41
CA VAL A 152 -5.29 23.47 -12.44
C VAL A 152 -5.47 22.02 -12.87
N LEU A 153 -5.68 21.79 -14.16
CA LEU A 153 -5.58 20.47 -14.78
C LEU A 153 -4.27 20.37 -15.58
N ARG A 154 -3.40 19.42 -15.22
CA ARG A 154 -2.17 19.12 -15.96
C ARG A 154 -2.25 17.71 -16.54
N GLY A 155 -2.00 17.58 -17.84
CA GLY A 155 -1.63 16.29 -18.41
C GLY A 155 -0.22 15.91 -17.94
N LEU A 156 0.00 14.62 -17.71
CA LEU A 156 1.32 14.09 -17.42
C LEU A 156 1.83 13.34 -18.64
N ASP A 157 3.00 13.76 -19.13
CA ASP A 157 3.76 12.98 -20.11
C ASP A 157 4.17 11.62 -19.53
N GLN A 158 4.68 10.73 -20.39
CA GLN A 158 5.34 9.51 -19.93
C GLN A 158 6.64 9.87 -19.21
N ALA A 159 6.55 10.17 -17.92
CA ALA A 159 7.71 10.27 -17.05
C ALA A 159 8.53 8.98 -17.15
N GLU A 160 9.83 9.11 -17.46
CA GLU A 160 10.74 7.97 -17.42
C GLU A 160 10.75 7.41 -15.99
N GLU A 161 10.47 6.11 -15.84
CA GLU A 161 10.54 5.43 -14.54
C GLU A 161 11.96 5.61 -13.96
N PRO A 162 12.09 6.05 -12.69
CA PRO A 162 13.37 6.47 -12.15
C PRO A 162 14.37 5.30 -12.16
N GLY A 163 15.54 5.57 -12.75
CA GLY A 163 16.62 4.60 -12.83
C GLY A 163 17.09 4.16 -11.44
N PRO A 164 17.75 2.99 -11.29
CA PRO A 164 18.11 2.43 -9.98
C PRO A 164 18.85 3.40 -9.03
N ALA A 165 19.69 4.29 -9.57
CA ALA A 165 20.43 5.28 -8.80
C ALA A 165 19.58 6.45 -8.25
N GLN A 166 18.36 6.65 -8.74
CA GLN A 166 17.42 7.69 -8.31
C GLN A 166 16.42 7.18 -7.24
N ARG A 167 16.32 5.86 -7.09
CA ARG A 167 15.46 5.19 -6.09
C ARG A 167 16.09 5.31 -4.71
N ARG A 168 15.35 5.92 -3.78
CA ARG A 168 15.83 6.20 -2.41
C ARG A 168 14.87 5.73 -1.31
N LEU A 169 13.61 5.50 -1.62
CA LEU A 169 12.59 5.23 -0.60
C LEU A 169 12.63 3.78 -0.12
N ALA A 170 12.46 3.58 1.17
CA ALA A 170 12.10 2.27 1.74
C ALA A 170 10.63 2.30 2.15
N LEU A 171 9.82 1.42 1.55
CA LEU A 171 8.40 1.26 1.86
C LEU A 171 8.25 0.11 2.86
N LEU A 172 8.00 0.43 4.14
CA LEU A 172 7.92 -0.54 5.24
C LEU A 172 6.46 -0.85 5.60
N PHE A 173 6.01 -2.04 5.24
CA PHE A 173 4.68 -2.57 5.53
C PHE A 173 4.71 -3.40 6.82
N GLN A 174 4.11 -2.86 7.88
CA GLN A 174 4.11 -3.41 9.24
C GLN A 174 2.87 -4.28 9.48
N GLY A 175 3.02 -5.60 9.33
CA GLY A 175 1.98 -6.59 9.62
C GLY A 175 1.99 -7.05 11.09
N VAL A 176 1.31 -8.16 11.36
CA VAL A 176 0.93 -8.59 12.72
C VAL A 176 2.14 -8.78 13.65
N SER A 177 3.21 -9.40 13.16
CA SER A 177 4.44 -9.67 13.93
C SER A 177 5.51 -8.57 13.84
N PHE A 178 5.17 -7.37 13.37
CA PHE A 178 6.15 -6.27 13.28
C PHE A 178 6.83 -5.90 14.61
N PRO A 179 6.13 -5.78 15.76
CA PRO A 179 6.75 -5.37 17.03
C PRO A 179 7.90 -6.27 17.48
N GLN A 180 7.85 -7.57 17.11
CA GLN A 180 8.88 -8.55 17.44
C GLN A 180 10.13 -8.43 16.56
N TYR A 181 10.01 -7.89 15.35
CA TYR A 181 11.14 -7.67 14.43
C TYR A 181 11.81 -6.30 14.58
N ASN A 182 11.14 -5.30 15.15
CA ASN A 182 11.71 -3.98 15.49
C ASN A 182 12.53 -3.31 14.35
N LEU A 183 12.05 -3.37 13.10
CA LEU A 183 12.86 -2.94 11.96
C LEU A 183 13.09 -1.44 11.85
N LYS A 184 12.10 -0.58 12.20
CA LYS A 184 12.25 0.87 11.98
C LYS A 184 13.51 1.44 12.65
N PRO A 185 13.78 1.19 13.95
CA PRO A 185 15.04 1.61 14.57
C PRO A 185 16.29 1.01 13.92
N ALA A 186 16.24 -0.26 13.50
CA ALA A 186 17.35 -0.92 12.84
C ALA A 186 17.73 -0.26 11.50
N LEU A 187 16.75 0.06 10.66
CA LEU A 187 16.94 0.70 9.36
C LEU A 187 17.52 2.12 9.52
N LEU A 188 17.01 2.89 10.48
CA LEU A 188 17.52 4.23 10.79
C LEU A 188 18.96 4.17 11.33
N ALA A 189 19.27 3.22 12.21
CA ALA A 189 20.63 3.00 12.72
C ALA A 189 21.62 2.55 11.62
N ALA A 190 21.13 1.91 10.56
CA ALA A 190 21.90 1.57 9.37
C ALA A 190 22.05 2.72 8.35
N GLY A 191 21.61 3.94 8.70
CA GLY A 191 21.80 5.15 7.89
C GLY A 191 20.66 5.49 6.93
N LEU A 192 19.53 4.77 6.96
CA LEU A 192 18.33 5.21 6.25
C LEU A 192 17.82 6.52 6.88
N LYS A 193 17.58 7.56 6.07
CA LYS A 193 17.00 8.81 6.56
C LYS A 193 15.51 8.63 6.81
N GLU A 194 14.99 9.25 7.87
CA GLU A 194 13.54 9.19 8.15
C GLU A 194 12.70 9.81 7.02
N THR A 195 13.21 10.82 6.31
CA THR A 195 12.58 11.39 5.12
C THR A 195 12.47 10.43 3.93
N ASP A 196 13.31 9.39 3.90
CA ASP A 196 13.36 8.36 2.87
C ASP A 196 12.62 7.06 3.29
N LEU A 197 12.09 7.01 4.52
CA LEU A 197 11.25 5.91 5.00
C LEU A 197 9.77 6.28 4.78
N ARG A 198 8.97 5.32 4.30
CA ARG A 198 7.51 5.35 4.38
C ARG A 198 7.05 4.14 5.19
N VAL A 199 5.99 4.31 5.97
CA VAL A 199 5.45 3.27 6.83
C VAL A 199 3.96 3.12 6.53
N TYR A 200 3.54 1.87 6.35
CA TYR A 200 2.17 1.46 6.11
C TYR A 200 1.82 0.41 7.16
N MET A 201 0.83 0.66 8.00
CA MET A 201 0.48 -0.18 9.15
C MET A 201 -0.75 -1.04 8.88
N LEU A 202 -0.70 -2.29 9.36
CA LEU A 202 -1.86 -3.17 9.37
C LEU A 202 -2.77 -2.82 10.56
N ASP A 203 -3.90 -2.19 10.26
CA ASP A 203 -4.96 -1.87 11.19
C ASP A 203 -5.92 -3.05 11.41
N PHE A 204 -6.32 -3.25 12.66
CA PHE A 204 -7.44 -4.12 13.03
C PHE A 204 -8.76 -3.33 12.90
N TRP A 205 -9.67 -3.79 12.04
CA TRP A 205 -10.88 -3.03 11.73
C TRP A 205 -12.16 -3.72 12.20
N ARG A 206 -12.81 -3.11 13.22
CA ARG A 206 -14.11 -3.45 13.82
C ARG A 206 -14.12 -4.67 14.74
N ALA A 207 -15.11 -4.67 15.64
CA ALA A 207 -15.36 -5.70 16.64
C ALA A 207 -16.48 -6.66 16.22
N ALA A 208 -16.40 -7.90 16.73
CA ALA A 208 -17.49 -8.82 17.08
C ALA A 208 -18.21 -9.69 16.02
N PRO A 209 -19.25 -9.27 15.27
CA PRO A 209 -20.25 -10.21 14.73
C PRO A 209 -19.84 -10.95 13.45
N TYR A 210 -18.60 -10.77 12.99
CA TYR A 210 -18.01 -11.54 11.89
C TYR A 210 -16.93 -12.47 12.44
N PRO A 211 -16.98 -13.79 12.16
CA PRO A 211 -16.01 -14.78 12.65
C PRO A 211 -14.66 -14.74 11.90
N GLU A 212 -14.32 -13.61 11.28
CA GLU A 212 -13.14 -13.43 10.44
C GLU A 212 -12.30 -12.26 10.94
N ASN A 213 -10.97 -12.43 10.95
CA ASN A 213 -10.06 -11.34 11.25
C ASN A 213 -10.12 -10.30 10.12
N MET A 214 -10.72 -9.15 10.42
CA MET A 214 -10.78 -8.01 9.52
C MET A 214 -9.57 -7.11 9.72
N PHE A 215 -8.64 -7.18 8.78
CA PHE A 215 -7.52 -6.24 8.68
C PHE A 215 -7.73 -5.27 7.51
N LYS A 216 -7.02 -4.14 7.55
CA LYS A 216 -6.84 -3.21 6.43
C LYS A 216 -5.46 -2.56 6.57
N LEU A 217 -4.93 -1.97 5.51
CA LEU A 217 -3.88 -0.96 5.70
C LEU A 217 -4.50 0.35 6.21
N ASP A 218 -3.71 1.12 6.94
CA ASP A 218 -4.00 2.50 7.33
C ASP A 218 -4.11 3.42 6.10
N GLN A 219 -3.15 3.31 5.19
CA GLN A 219 -3.05 4.02 3.91
C GLN A 219 -2.36 3.14 2.86
N LEU A 220 -2.46 3.51 1.58
CA LEU A 220 -1.73 2.86 0.47
C LEU A 220 -0.67 3.82 -0.09
N PRO A 221 0.46 3.32 -0.61
CA PRO A 221 1.45 4.19 -1.25
C PRO A 221 0.90 4.82 -2.53
N GLY A 222 1.31 6.06 -2.81
CA GLY A 222 1.04 6.73 -4.08
C GLY A 222 1.98 6.27 -5.20
N SER A 223 1.66 6.66 -6.44
CA SER A 223 2.50 6.41 -7.62
C SER A 223 3.96 6.84 -7.41
N ASP A 224 4.17 8.04 -6.86
CA ASP A 224 5.51 8.60 -6.64
C ASP A 224 6.31 7.81 -5.59
N SER A 225 5.66 7.36 -4.51
CA SER A 225 6.30 6.53 -3.48
C SER A 225 6.70 5.15 -4.02
N LEU A 226 5.86 4.55 -4.87
CA LEU A 226 6.15 3.28 -5.54
C LEU A 226 7.31 3.41 -6.55
N ALA A 227 7.28 4.43 -7.41
CA ALA A 227 8.34 4.70 -8.39
C ALA A 227 9.68 5.00 -7.68
N GLY A 228 9.65 5.80 -6.61
CA GLY A 228 10.83 6.14 -5.81
C GLY A 228 11.38 5.01 -4.93
N ALA A 229 10.70 3.86 -4.87
CA ALA A 229 11.07 2.74 -4.00
C ALA A 229 12.40 2.09 -4.42
N LYS A 230 13.38 2.14 -3.51
CA LYS A 230 14.56 1.28 -3.50
C LYS A 230 14.24 -0.07 -2.87
N ALA A 231 13.47 -0.07 -1.78
CA ALA A 231 13.11 -1.29 -1.05
C ALA A 231 11.62 -1.33 -0.71
N ILE A 232 11.02 -2.51 -0.76
CA ILE A 232 9.64 -2.80 -0.37
C ILE A 232 9.71 -3.93 0.66
N ILE A 233 9.39 -3.63 1.91
CA ILE A 233 9.65 -4.52 3.06
C ILE A 233 8.30 -4.93 3.66
N LEU A 234 7.90 -6.18 3.46
CA LEU A 234 6.67 -6.78 3.96
C LEU A 234 6.97 -7.60 5.23
N VAL A 235 6.52 -7.13 6.40
CA VAL A 235 6.79 -7.79 7.69
C VAL A 235 5.55 -8.49 8.20
N ASP A 236 5.46 -9.82 8.07
CA ASP A 236 4.26 -10.59 8.41
C ASP A 236 2.95 -10.00 7.83
N MET A 237 3.05 -9.49 6.59
CA MET A 237 1.97 -8.76 5.93
C MET A 237 1.11 -9.71 5.07
N PRO A 238 -0.21 -9.80 5.33
CA PRO A 238 -1.17 -10.50 4.47
C PRO A 238 -1.55 -9.70 3.22
N ALA A 239 -1.83 -10.40 2.11
CA ALA A 239 -2.58 -9.85 0.99
C ALA A 239 -4.10 -9.95 1.22
N GLY A 240 -4.57 -10.94 1.97
CA GLY A 240 -5.99 -11.09 2.30
C GLY A 240 -6.27 -11.87 3.60
N PRO A 241 -7.55 -12.05 3.99
CA PRO A 241 -8.78 -11.74 3.24
C PRO A 241 -8.99 -10.25 2.96
N ASN A 242 -9.88 -9.94 2.01
CA ASN A 242 -10.40 -8.59 1.73
C ASN A 242 -9.39 -7.59 1.11
N GLN A 243 -8.45 -8.05 0.27
CA GLN A 243 -7.55 -7.19 -0.52
C GLN A 243 -6.79 -6.15 0.35
N ILE A 244 -6.21 -6.61 1.46
CA ILE A 244 -5.37 -5.81 2.36
C ILE A 244 -4.19 -5.21 1.59
N LEU A 245 -3.55 -6.05 0.78
CA LEU A 245 -2.75 -5.61 -0.36
C LEU A 245 -3.60 -5.91 -1.61
N PRO A 246 -4.21 -4.91 -2.25
CA PRO A 246 -5.05 -5.13 -3.43
C PRO A 246 -4.21 -5.57 -4.62
N ASP A 247 -4.82 -6.27 -5.57
CA ASP A 247 -4.10 -6.91 -6.69
C ASP A 247 -3.30 -5.91 -7.53
N PHE A 248 -3.78 -4.66 -7.69
CA PHE A 248 -3.02 -3.61 -8.36
C PHE A 248 -1.72 -3.27 -7.63
N LEU A 249 -1.72 -3.21 -6.29
CA LEU A 249 -0.54 -2.92 -5.50
C LEU A 249 0.47 -4.08 -5.54
N LEU A 250 -0.01 -5.32 -5.59
CA LEU A 250 0.84 -6.49 -5.82
C LEU A 250 1.48 -6.46 -7.22
N ARG A 251 0.74 -5.97 -8.24
CA ARG A 251 1.27 -5.75 -9.59
C ARG A 251 2.32 -4.63 -9.60
N ASP A 252 2.06 -3.51 -8.92
CA ASP A 252 3.05 -2.44 -8.74
C ASP A 252 4.31 -2.96 -8.04
N PHE A 253 4.21 -3.74 -6.96
CA PHE A 253 5.37 -4.33 -6.29
C PHE A 253 6.21 -5.19 -7.25
N ALA A 254 5.58 -6.08 -8.02
CA ALA A 254 6.27 -6.91 -9.00
C ALA A 254 6.99 -6.06 -10.08
N GLN A 255 6.34 -5.00 -10.57
CA GLN A 255 6.92 -4.09 -11.55
C GLN A 255 8.11 -3.31 -10.98
N GLN A 256 7.96 -2.71 -9.79
CA GLN A 256 9.03 -1.94 -9.16
C GLN A 256 10.25 -2.81 -8.85
N VAL A 257 10.07 -4.08 -8.46
CA VAL A 257 11.18 -5.04 -8.34
C VAL A 257 11.83 -5.32 -9.69
N HIS A 258 11.04 -5.66 -10.71
CA HIS A 258 11.57 -5.86 -12.06
C HIS A 258 12.42 -4.67 -12.52
N ASP A 259 12.02 -3.45 -12.17
CA ASP A 259 12.69 -2.23 -12.58
C ASP A 259 13.90 -1.81 -11.73
N GLY A 260 14.11 -2.43 -10.56
CA GLY A 260 15.33 -2.25 -9.76
C GLY A 260 15.14 -2.28 -8.25
N ALA A 261 13.91 -2.29 -7.73
CA ALA A 261 13.66 -2.32 -6.29
C ALA A 261 13.97 -3.69 -5.67
N HIS A 262 14.18 -3.70 -4.36
CA HIS A 262 14.36 -4.92 -3.56
C HIS A 262 13.09 -5.20 -2.75
N LEU A 263 12.38 -6.28 -3.10
CA LEU A 263 11.29 -6.81 -2.27
C LEU A 263 11.86 -7.74 -1.19
N VAL A 264 11.51 -7.47 0.06
CA VAL A 264 11.88 -8.27 1.23
C VAL A 264 10.61 -8.71 1.94
N VAL A 265 10.41 -10.02 2.06
CA VAL A 265 9.29 -10.60 2.82
C VAL A 265 9.85 -11.26 4.07
N LEU A 266 9.47 -10.77 5.26
CA LEU A 266 9.79 -11.42 6.53
C LEU A 266 8.60 -12.27 7.00
N GLY A 267 8.87 -13.55 7.23
CA GLY A 267 7.91 -14.58 7.61
C GLY A 267 7.17 -14.33 8.92
N GLY A 268 6.08 -15.06 9.11
CA GLY A 268 5.14 -14.89 10.21
C GLY A 268 3.83 -15.62 9.94
N LEU A 269 2.89 -15.55 10.88
CA LEU A 269 1.64 -16.35 10.79
C LEU A 269 0.61 -15.81 9.79
N PHE A 270 0.83 -14.65 9.20
CA PHE A 270 -0.12 -13.94 8.36
C PHE A 270 0.48 -13.50 7.01
N THR A 271 1.67 -13.96 6.65
CA THR A 271 2.25 -13.76 5.31
C THR A 271 2.35 -15.08 4.51
N LEU A 272 2.92 -15.02 3.30
CA LEU A 272 3.13 -16.16 2.38
C LEU A 272 1.85 -16.99 2.18
N GLY A 273 1.88 -18.31 2.45
CA GLY A 273 0.74 -19.20 2.21
C GLY A 273 -0.52 -18.81 3.00
N LYS A 274 -0.40 -18.51 4.30
CA LYS A 274 -1.55 -18.08 5.13
C LYS A 274 -1.95 -16.62 4.86
N GLY A 275 -1.01 -15.79 4.44
CA GLY A 275 -1.25 -14.42 3.97
C GLY A 275 -1.92 -14.32 2.59
N ARG A 276 -2.23 -15.45 1.95
CA ARG A 276 -2.87 -15.54 0.62
C ARG A 276 -2.04 -14.95 -0.52
N PHE A 277 -0.72 -15.18 -0.52
CA PHE A 277 0.12 -14.85 -1.69
C PHE A 277 -0.06 -15.86 -2.84
N GLN A 278 -0.54 -17.07 -2.56
CA GLN A 278 -0.92 -18.06 -3.58
C GLN A 278 -1.99 -17.55 -4.54
N ASN A 279 -1.89 -17.92 -5.82
CA ASN A 279 -2.74 -17.48 -6.94
C ASN A 279 -2.69 -15.96 -7.22
N THR A 280 -1.77 -15.22 -6.61
CA THR A 280 -1.52 -13.80 -6.91
C THR A 280 -0.25 -13.63 -7.75
N VAL A 281 0.05 -12.41 -8.18
CA VAL A 281 1.35 -12.10 -8.81
C VAL A 281 2.54 -12.33 -7.86
N MET A 282 2.34 -12.29 -6.53
CA MET A 282 3.41 -12.54 -5.56
C MET A 282 3.99 -13.94 -5.69
N GLU A 283 3.17 -14.99 -5.78
CA GLU A 283 3.61 -16.37 -5.93
C GLU A 283 4.54 -16.60 -7.14
N LYS A 284 4.32 -15.84 -8.22
CA LYS A 284 5.16 -15.89 -9.42
C LYS A 284 6.56 -15.33 -9.12
N ILE A 285 6.65 -14.23 -8.37
CA ILE A 285 7.91 -13.51 -8.10
C ILE A 285 8.67 -13.98 -6.83
N LEU A 286 8.06 -14.80 -5.96
CA LEU A 286 8.74 -15.35 -4.79
C LEU A 286 9.81 -16.40 -5.20
N PRO A 287 10.96 -16.48 -4.52
CA PRO A 287 11.99 -17.53 -4.69
C PRO A 287 11.60 -18.92 -4.14
N VAL A 288 10.33 -19.11 -3.77
CA VAL A 288 9.82 -20.33 -3.12
C VAL A 288 8.46 -20.72 -3.68
N THR A 289 8.14 -22.01 -3.61
CA THR A 289 6.82 -22.57 -3.92
C THR A 289 6.03 -22.72 -2.61
N LEU A 290 4.84 -22.11 -2.56
CA LEU A 290 4.01 -22.05 -1.34
C LEU A 290 3.17 -23.32 -1.18
N ASP A 291 3.10 -23.87 0.05
CA ASP A 291 2.35 -25.10 0.38
C ASP A 291 1.12 -24.81 1.26
N GLY A 292 0.30 -23.88 0.78
CA GLY A 292 -0.99 -23.57 1.38
C GLY A 292 -0.94 -22.81 2.70
N LYS A 293 -2.12 -22.61 3.28
CA LYS A 293 -2.32 -21.80 4.50
C LYS A 293 -1.71 -22.37 5.79
N TRP A 294 -1.06 -23.53 5.73
CA TRP A 294 -0.55 -24.25 6.89
C TRP A 294 0.93 -24.63 6.78
N GLU A 295 1.71 -23.99 5.91
CA GLU A 295 3.14 -24.22 5.73
C GLU A 295 3.99 -23.93 7.00
N VAL A 296 3.53 -23.06 7.92
CA VAL A 296 4.27 -22.77 9.17
C VAL A 296 4.25 -23.96 10.12
N ARG A 297 5.44 -24.39 10.56
CA ARG A 297 5.62 -25.35 11.66
C ARG A 297 6.36 -24.69 12.83
N VAL A 298 5.78 -24.81 14.02
CA VAL A 298 6.53 -24.66 15.28
C VAL A 298 7.42 -25.88 15.45
N GLN A 299 8.67 -25.67 15.83
CA GLN A 299 9.67 -26.71 16.01
C GLN A 299 9.65 -27.22 17.45
N LYS A 300 9.84 -28.53 17.64
CA LYS A 300 9.95 -29.13 18.99
C LYS A 300 11.24 -28.68 19.68
N GLU A 301 12.33 -28.65 18.91
CA GLU A 301 13.64 -28.15 19.31
C GLU A 301 13.99 -26.91 18.48
N PRO A 302 14.68 -25.90 19.04
CA PRO A 302 15.13 -24.74 18.30
C PRO A 302 16.11 -25.13 17.18
N LEU A 303 15.96 -24.53 15.99
CA LEU A 303 16.87 -24.77 14.86
C LEU A 303 17.96 -23.71 14.83
N PRO A 304 19.25 -24.06 15.06
CA PRO A 304 20.34 -23.10 14.96
C PRO A 304 20.43 -22.52 13.55
N VAL A 305 20.64 -21.21 13.48
CA VAL A 305 20.81 -20.49 12.22
C VAL A 305 22.28 -20.53 11.81
N VAL A 306 22.53 -20.86 10.54
CA VAL A 306 23.86 -20.89 9.95
C VAL A 306 23.90 -20.13 8.63
N ALA A 307 25.01 -19.44 8.37
CA ALA A 307 25.28 -18.81 7.10
C ALA A 307 25.55 -19.87 6.03
N ALA A 308 24.92 -19.75 4.85
CA ALA A 308 25.15 -20.64 3.72
C ALA A 308 26.29 -20.18 2.80
N SER A 309 26.80 -18.96 2.99
CA SER A 309 27.92 -18.40 2.22
C SER A 309 28.87 -17.59 3.12
N ALA A 310 30.14 -17.47 2.70
CA ALA A 310 31.16 -16.70 3.42
C ALA A 310 30.77 -15.21 3.59
N LYS A 311 30.06 -14.64 2.61
CA LYS A 311 29.51 -13.29 2.66
C LYS A 311 28.53 -13.13 3.83
N MET A 312 27.59 -14.07 3.97
CA MET A 312 26.63 -14.08 5.09
C MET A 312 27.31 -14.36 6.44
N ALA A 313 28.37 -15.16 6.45
CA ALA A 313 29.15 -15.45 7.66
C ALA A 313 29.85 -14.19 8.22
N GLY A 314 30.24 -13.24 7.38
CA GLY A 314 30.96 -12.01 7.78
C GLY A 314 30.09 -10.82 8.21
N ILE A 315 28.75 -10.92 8.15
CA ILE A 315 27.85 -9.78 8.45
C ILE A 315 27.71 -9.53 9.95
N VAL A 316 27.66 -10.60 10.75
CA VAL A 316 27.35 -10.61 12.19
C VAL A 316 28.17 -11.68 12.88
N ASP A 317 28.38 -11.58 14.20
CA ASP A 317 29.08 -12.61 14.97
C ASP A 317 28.16 -13.81 15.29
N TRP A 318 28.28 -14.92 14.57
CA TRP A 318 27.45 -16.10 14.79
C TRP A 318 27.74 -16.89 16.11
N SER A 319 28.65 -16.41 16.98
CA SER A 319 29.05 -17.10 18.23
C SER A 319 27.89 -17.46 19.17
N ALA A 320 26.88 -16.59 19.24
CA ALA A 320 25.69 -16.79 20.07
C ALA A 320 24.74 -17.89 19.57
N ARG A 321 24.98 -18.46 18.38
CA ARG A 321 24.19 -19.52 17.74
C ARG A 321 22.67 -19.27 17.78
N PRO A 322 22.18 -18.10 17.32
CA PRO A 322 20.76 -17.77 17.33
C PRO A 322 19.94 -18.84 16.61
N ALA A 323 18.68 -19.00 17.00
CA ALA A 323 17.81 -20.06 16.47
C ALA A 323 16.44 -19.55 16.03
N VAL A 324 15.74 -20.35 15.22
CA VAL A 324 14.32 -20.15 14.93
C VAL A 324 13.47 -21.25 15.56
N TYR A 325 12.32 -20.84 16.11
CA TYR A 325 11.35 -21.70 16.78
C TYR A 325 10.12 -21.99 15.90
N GLY A 326 9.91 -21.19 14.85
CA GLY A 326 8.93 -21.41 13.81
C GLY A 326 9.54 -21.16 12.42
N LEU A 327 9.12 -21.96 11.43
CA LEU A 327 9.63 -21.92 10.06
C LEU A 327 8.51 -22.25 9.07
N HIS A 328 8.42 -21.52 7.96
CA HIS A 328 7.63 -21.90 6.79
C HIS A 328 8.29 -23.10 6.09
N GLN A 329 7.57 -24.20 5.95
CA GLN A 329 7.97 -25.35 5.13
C GLN A 329 7.54 -25.10 3.69
N VAL A 330 8.48 -24.69 2.85
CA VAL A 330 8.28 -24.40 1.43
C VAL A 330 9.44 -24.99 0.62
N GLU A 331 9.19 -25.24 -0.66
CA GLU A 331 10.25 -25.64 -1.59
C GLU A 331 10.97 -24.39 -2.14
N VAL A 332 12.28 -24.46 -2.31
CA VAL A 332 13.08 -23.39 -2.93
C VAL A 332 13.08 -23.60 -4.44
N LYS A 333 12.82 -22.53 -5.21
CA LYS A 333 12.84 -22.61 -6.68
C LYS A 333 14.28 -22.83 -7.19
N PRO A 334 14.52 -23.59 -8.27
CA PRO A 334 15.87 -23.92 -8.75
C PRO A 334 16.79 -22.72 -9.03
N GLU A 335 16.21 -21.59 -9.44
CA GLU A 335 16.89 -20.34 -9.74
C GLU A 335 17.25 -19.49 -8.50
N ALA A 336 16.85 -19.91 -7.30
CA ALA A 336 17.00 -19.15 -6.07
C ALA A 336 18.19 -19.61 -5.19
N GLU A 337 18.89 -18.63 -4.62
CA GLU A 337 20.00 -18.83 -3.70
C GLU A 337 19.51 -18.94 -2.24
N VAL A 338 19.97 -19.95 -1.51
CA VAL A 338 19.79 -20.04 -0.05
C VAL A 338 20.96 -19.35 0.63
N LEU A 339 20.69 -18.27 1.35
CA LEU A 339 21.66 -17.42 2.03
C LEU A 339 21.87 -17.77 3.52
N LEU A 340 20.79 -18.18 4.20
CA LEU A 340 20.82 -18.72 5.57
C LEU A 340 20.04 -20.03 5.61
N LYS A 341 20.46 -20.92 6.51
CA LYS A 341 19.72 -22.14 6.86
C LYS A 341 19.36 -22.17 8.36
N ALA A 342 18.34 -22.94 8.69
CA ALA A 342 17.91 -23.28 10.05
C ALA A 342 18.03 -24.81 10.22
N GLY A 343 19.11 -25.26 10.86
CA GLY A 343 19.62 -26.61 10.63
C GLY A 343 19.91 -26.81 9.13
N ASP A 344 19.42 -27.90 8.54
CA ASP A 344 19.57 -28.18 7.10
C ASP A 344 18.54 -27.48 6.20
N ARG A 345 17.50 -26.86 6.78
CA ARG A 345 16.38 -26.25 6.03
C ARG A 345 16.68 -24.82 5.59
N PRO A 346 16.16 -24.36 4.44
CA PRO A 346 16.29 -22.97 4.02
C PRO A 346 15.63 -22.03 5.04
N LEU A 347 16.29 -20.90 5.31
CA LEU A 347 15.78 -19.86 6.20
C LEU A 347 15.70 -18.49 5.52
N LEU A 348 16.70 -18.15 4.71
CA LEU A 348 16.72 -16.93 3.92
C LEU A 348 17.02 -17.30 2.48
N VAL A 349 16.12 -16.94 1.58
CA VAL A 349 16.16 -17.34 0.18
C VAL A 349 16.06 -16.08 -0.69
N ARG A 350 16.86 -15.99 -1.76
CA ARG A 350 16.90 -14.82 -2.64
C ARG A 350 16.87 -15.24 -4.11
N GLN A 351 16.21 -14.45 -4.94
CA GLN A 351 16.38 -14.50 -6.39
C GLN A 351 16.44 -13.09 -7.00
N ARG A 352 16.91 -13.02 -8.24
CA ARG A 352 16.85 -11.82 -9.08
C ARG A 352 15.56 -11.82 -9.89
N LEU A 353 14.93 -10.66 -10.03
CA LEU A 353 13.81 -10.44 -10.95
C LEU A 353 14.07 -9.15 -11.71
N GLY A 354 14.25 -9.25 -13.03
CA GLY A 354 14.69 -8.12 -13.84
C GLY A 354 15.98 -7.51 -13.29
N ARG A 355 15.95 -6.21 -13.00
CA ARG A 355 17.06 -5.45 -12.41
C ARG A 355 17.13 -5.58 -10.88
N GLY A 356 16.01 -5.83 -10.20
CA GLY A 356 15.92 -5.90 -8.75
C GLY A 356 16.05 -7.30 -8.14
N LEU A 357 15.64 -7.41 -6.89
CA LEU A 357 15.81 -8.61 -6.05
C LEU A 357 14.52 -8.94 -5.29
N VAL A 358 14.29 -10.24 -5.05
CA VAL A 358 13.29 -10.73 -4.09
C VAL A 358 14.01 -11.56 -3.04
N THR A 359 13.87 -11.21 -1.77
CA THR A 359 14.39 -11.96 -0.61
C THR A 359 13.24 -12.36 0.30
N VAL A 360 13.19 -13.63 0.70
CA VAL A 360 12.20 -14.17 1.63
C VAL A 360 12.93 -14.77 2.83
N PHE A 361 12.58 -14.28 4.01
CA PHE A 361 12.95 -14.89 5.28
C PHE A 361 11.81 -15.79 5.75
N LEU A 362 12.09 -17.10 5.84
CA LEU A 362 11.13 -18.16 6.14
C LEU A 362 10.98 -18.44 7.65
N GLY A 363 11.75 -17.77 8.50
CA GLY A 363 11.56 -17.85 9.95
C GLY A 363 10.29 -17.11 10.38
N THR A 364 9.71 -17.53 11.49
CA THR A 364 8.61 -16.80 12.13
C THR A 364 8.97 -16.45 13.56
N THR A 365 8.37 -15.38 14.07
CA THR A 365 8.51 -14.89 15.46
C THR A 365 7.73 -15.75 16.47
N CYS A 366 7.34 -16.96 16.09
CA CYS A 366 6.43 -17.82 16.84
C CYS A 366 7.12 -19.06 17.39
N GLY A 367 6.56 -19.58 18.48
CA GLY A 367 7.15 -20.63 19.30
C GLY A 367 7.48 -20.12 20.70
N GLU A 368 7.75 -21.03 21.62
CA GLU A 368 7.94 -20.70 23.03
C GLU A 368 9.43 -20.81 23.41
N ILE A 369 10.02 -19.70 23.84
CA ILE A 369 11.42 -19.62 24.26
C ILE A 369 11.50 -20.06 25.72
N ARG A 370 11.49 -21.38 25.97
CA ARG A 370 11.57 -21.95 27.33
C ARG A 370 12.99 -21.97 27.88
N SER A 371 13.94 -22.38 27.04
CA SER A 371 15.39 -22.39 27.30
C SER A 371 16.13 -22.60 25.97
N GLY A 372 17.44 -22.36 25.94
CA GLY A 372 18.29 -22.56 24.76
C GLY A 372 18.84 -21.26 24.16
N PRO A 373 19.27 -21.28 22.89
CA PRO A 373 19.85 -20.11 22.21
C PRO A 373 18.84 -18.96 22.04
N PRO A 374 19.29 -17.71 21.84
CA PRO A 374 18.38 -16.60 21.59
C PRO A 374 17.59 -16.82 20.30
N ALA A 375 16.30 -16.49 20.32
CA ALA A 375 15.50 -16.43 19.10
C ALA A 375 16.08 -15.37 18.15
N LEU A 376 16.16 -15.69 16.85
CA LEU A 376 16.88 -14.86 15.87
C LEU A 376 16.41 -13.40 15.84
N TRP A 377 15.12 -13.13 16.05
CA TRP A 377 14.54 -11.78 16.07
C TRP A 377 14.74 -11.02 17.40
N GLN A 378 15.12 -11.70 18.48
CA GLN A 378 15.47 -11.12 19.79
C GLN A 378 16.98 -11.05 20.02
N TRP A 379 17.77 -11.55 19.07
CA TRP A 379 19.22 -11.61 19.19
C TRP A 379 19.86 -10.23 18.97
N GLN A 380 20.94 -9.92 19.70
CA GLN A 380 21.58 -8.59 19.71
C GLN A 380 22.05 -8.11 18.32
N GLU A 381 22.53 -9.00 17.45
CA GLU A 381 22.95 -8.64 16.09
C GLU A 381 21.78 -8.63 15.08
N TRP A 382 20.55 -8.96 15.49
CA TRP A 382 19.37 -8.93 14.61
C TRP A 382 19.19 -7.60 13.87
N PRO A 383 19.31 -6.41 14.50
CA PRO A 383 19.18 -5.14 13.78
C PRO A 383 20.17 -5.00 12.62
N ARG A 384 21.41 -5.49 12.81
CA ARG A 384 22.46 -5.44 11.79
C ARG A 384 22.17 -6.40 10.64
N LEU A 385 21.77 -7.63 10.96
CA LEU A 385 21.34 -8.61 9.96
C LEU A 385 20.13 -8.09 9.16
N ALA A 386 19.07 -7.67 9.85
CA ALA A 386 17.83 -7.23 9.23
C ALA A 386 18.00 -5.99 8.34
N SER A 387 18.83 -5.03 8.74
CA SER A 387 19.17 -3.88 7.89
C SER A 387 19.97 -4.28 6.65
N PHE A 388 20.88 -5.26 6.76
CA PHE A 388 21.52 -5.84 5.58
C PHE A 388 20.50 -6.51 4.65
N LEU A 389 19.53 -7.27 5.20
CA LEU A 389 18.47 -7.91 4.41
C LEU A 389 17.64 -6.89 3.62
N ALA A 390 17.41 -5.71 4.20
CA ALA A 390 16.50 -4.69 3.70
C ALA A 390 17.11 -3.62 2.79
N LEU A 391 18.39 -3.28 2.97
CA LEU A 391 19.00 -2.09 2.34
C LEU A 391 20.23 -2.38 1.46
N SER A 392 20.80 -3.59 1.53
CA SER A 392 22.00 -3.94 0.78
C SER A 392 21.67 -4.45 -0.62
N ASP A 393 22.18 -3.75 -1.64
CA ASP A 393 21.89 -3.97 -3.08
C ASP A 393 22.30 -5.34 -3.65
N GLY A 394 22.86 -6.22 -2.81
CA GLY A 394 22.99 -7.64 -3.10
C GLY A 394 23.91 -8.00 -4.27
N ALA A 395 24.62 -7.03 -4.87
CA ALA A 395 25.68 -7.28 -5.84
C ALA A 395 26.69 -8.27 -5.21
N PRO A 396 27.09 -9.34 -5.94
CA PRO A 396 27.92 -10.43 -5.40
C PRO A 396 29.23 -9.95 -4.77
#